data_AF-A0A3N7DCP3-F1
#
_entry.id   AF-A0A3N7DCP3-F1
#
_cell.length_a   1.000
_cell.length_b   1.000
_cell.length_c   1.000
_cell.angle_alpha   90.00
_cell.angle_beta   90.00
_cell.angle_gamma   90.00
#
_symmetry.space_group_name_H-M   'P 1'
#
loop_
_entity.id
_entity.type
_entity.pdbx_description
1 polymer ?
#
loop_
_entity_poly.entity_id
_entity_poly.type
_entity_poly.pdbx_seq_one_letter_code
_entity_poly.pdbx_strand_id
1 'polypeptide(L)' 'MQSISTFFKEEDDFFCCKVERETKEKRNHEIAKSLILELDLSDEQTARIAKVDVDFVKKIRAEMGNK' A
#
# COMPACT_ATOMS: atom_id res chain seq x y z
N MET A 1 40.90 16.52 16.38
CA MET A 1 39.81 15.91 15.58
C MET A 1 39.01 15.03 16.51
N GLN A 2 37.77 15.42 16.85
CA GLN A 2 36.89 14.64 17.73
C GLN A 2 36.17 13.58 16.89
N SER A 3 36.39 12.33 17.25
CA SER A 3 35.82 11.14 16.62
C SER A 3 34.32 11.11 16.90
N ILE A 4 33.52 11.50 15.91
CA ILE A 4 32.07 11.30 15.93
C ILE A 4 31.85 9.79 15.75
N SER A 5 31.55 9.15 16.88
CA SER A 5 31.21 7.73 16.98
C SER A 5 30.13 7.36 15.95
N THR A 6 30.47 6.46 15.04
CA THR A 6 29.61 5.89 13.99
C THR A 6 28.63 4.85 14.55
N PHE A 7 28.04 5.11 15.72
CA PHE A 7 27.24 4.13 16.46
C PHE A 7 25.78 4.01 15.99
N PHE A 8 25.32 4.88 15.09
CA PHE A 8 23.92 4.95 14.64
C PHE A 8 23.81 4.80 13.12
N LYS A 9 24.21 3.65 12.57
CA LYS A 9 24.12 3.45 11.11
C LYS A 9 23.52 2.13 10.64
N GLU A 10 23.18 1.21 11.54
CA GLU A 10 22.79 -0.15 11.14
C GLU A 10 21.40 -0.60 11.64
N GLU A 11 20.72 0.18 12.49
CA GLU A 11 19.39 -0.20 13.01
C GLU A 11 18.20 0.44 12.26
N ASP A 12 18.41 1.51 11.48
CA ASP A 12 17.31 2.26 10.83
C ASP A 12 16.77 1.63 9.53
N ASP A 13 17.53 0.76 8.86
CA ASP A 13 17.15 0.24 7.53
C ASP A 13 15.99 -0.76 7.57
N PHE A 14 15.79 -1.47 8.69
CA PHE A 14 14.69 -2.43 8.81
C PHE A 14 13.32 -1.74 8.93
N PHE A 15 13.26 -0.62 9.65
CA PHE A 15 12.03 0.17 9.79
C PHE A 15 11.67 0.89 8.50
N CYS A 16 12.65 1.41 7.76
CA CYS A 16 12.42 2.09 6.50
C CYS A 16 11.74 1.18 5.46
N CYS A 17 12.26 -0.05 5.30
CA CYS A 17 11.67 -1.05 4.41
C CYS A 17 10.24 -1.46 4.79
N LYS A 18 9.90 -1.44 6.08
CA LYS A 18 8.58 -1.83 6.58
C LYS A 18 7.55 -0.72 6.38
N VAL A 19 7.93 0.52 6.69
CA VAL A 19 7.09 1.71 6.47
C VAL A 19 6.78 1.91 4.98
N GLU A 20 7.74 1.65 4.09
CA GLU A 20 7.54 1.74 2.65
C GLU A 20 6.52 0.72 2.11
N ARG A 21 6.49 -0.50 2.66
CA ARG A 21 5.50 -1.51 2.24
C ARG A 21 4.10 -1.12 2.69
N GLU A 22 3.96 -0.71 3.95
CA GLU A 22 2.67 -0.28 4.49
C GLU A 22 2.13 0.96 3.78
N THR A 23 2.99 1.91 3.40
CA THR A 23 2.56 3.10 2.65
C THR A 23 2.21 2.81 1.19
N LYS A 24 2.86 1.83 0.54
CA LYS A 24 2.47 1.35 -0.79
C LYS A 24 1.12 0.63 -0.74
N GLU A 25 0.91 -0.23 0.25
CA GLU A 25 -0.33 -0.97 0.41
C GLU A 25 -1.52 -0.03 0.72
N LYS A 26 -1.32 0.96 1.59
CA LYS A 26 -2.32 2.02 1.85
C LYS A 26 -2.66 2.83 0.60
N ARG A 27 -1.66 3.24 -0.18
CA ARG A 27 -1.89 3.95 -1.45
C ARG A 27 -2.65 3.09 -2.46
N ASN A 28 -2.28 1.83 -2.59
CA ASN A 28 -2.99 0.90 -3.48
C ASN A 28 -4.43 0.68 -3.02
N HIS A 29 -4.68 0.66 -1.71
CA HIS A 29 -6.01 0.56 -1.11
C HIS A 29 -6.87 1.78 -1.46
N GLU A 30 -6.35 2.99 -1.29
CA GLU A 30 -7.05 4.23 -1.65
C GLU A 30 -7.34 4.32 -3.15
N ILE A 31 -6.36 3.98 -3.99
CA ILE A 31 -6.53 3.97 -5.45
C ILE A 31 -7.62 2.97 -5.84
N ALA A 32 -7.57 1.74 -5.34
CA ALA A 32 -8.58 0.73 -5.65
C ALA A 32 -9.97 1.16 -5.14
N LYS A 33 -10.07 1.79 -3.96
CA LYS A 33 -11.33 2.35 -3.47
C LYS A 33 -11.88 3.45 -4.37
N SER A 34 -11.07 4.42 -4.77
CA SER A 34 -11.51 5.48 -5.70
C SER A 34 -11.91 4.90 -7.05
N LEU A 35 -11.18 3.92 -7.59
CA LEU A 35 -11.53 3.27 -8.85
C LEU A 35 -12.87 2.52 -8.77
N ILE A 36 -13.19 1.88 -7.64
CA ILE A 36 -14.47 1.20 -7.46
C ILE A 36 -15.60 2.21 -7.21
N LEU A 37 -15.40 3.23 -6.37
CA LEU A 37 -16.46 4.16 -5.97
C LEU A 37 -16.75 5.25 -7.00
N GLU A 38 -15.72 5.79 -7.66
CA GLU A 38 -15.86 6.93 -8.57
C GLU A 38 -16.11 6.49 -10.01
N LEU A 39 -15.56 5.34 -10.42
CA LEU A 39 -15.60 4.86 -11.81
C LEU A 39 -16.44 3.60 -12.01
N ASP A 40 -16.97 3.01 -10.92
CA ASP A 40 -17.78 1.78 -10.91
C ASP A 40 -17.18 0.63 -11.75
N LEU A 41 -15.85 0.51 -11.69
CA LEU A 41 -15.11 -0.44 -12.49
C LEU A 41 -15.27 -1.88 -11.97
N SER A 42 -15.14 -2.85 -12.87
CA SER A 42 -15.12 -4.26 -12.48
C SER A 42 -13.86 -4.58 -11.67
N ASP A 43 -13.91 -5.65 -10.87
CA ASP A 43 -12.78 -6.08 -10.04
C ASP A 43 -11.52 -6.33 -10.88
N GLU A 44 -11.70 -6.88 -12.08
CA GLU A 44 -10.63 -7.18 -13.04
C GLU A 44 -10.00 -5.92 -13.64
N GLN A 45 -10.83 -4.91 -13.96
CA GLN A 45 -10.35 -3.64 -14.50
C GLN A 45 -9.59 -2.85 -13.43
N THR A 46 -10.13 -2.81 -12.21
CA THR A 46 -9.48 -2.17 -11.06
C THR A 46 -8.14 -2.82 -10.75
N ALA A 47 -8.08 -4.15 -10.74
CA ALA A 47 -6.84 -4.91 -10.53
C ALA A 47 -5.77 -4.56 -11.57
N ARG A 48 -6.15 -4.46 -12.84
CA ARG A 48 -5.22 -4.08 -13.94
C ARG A 48 -4.70 -2.65 -13.79
N ILE A 49 -5.57 -1.69 -13.44
CA ILE A 49 -5.20 -0.26 -13.34
C ILE A 49 -4.34 0.00 -12.11
N ALA A 50 -4.75 -0.54 -10.96
CA ALA A 50 -4.02 -0.41 -9.70
C ALA A 50 -2.81 -1.36 -9.60
N LYS A 51 -2.58 -2.21 -10.61
CA LYS A 51 -1.48 -3.21 -10.67
C LYS A 51 -1.42 -4.08 -9.40
N VAL A 52 -2.59 -4.51 -8.95
CA VAL A 52 -2.78 -5.36 -7.77
C VAL A 52 -3.58 -6.59 -8.16
N ASP A 53 -3.56 -7.62 -7.31
CA ASP A 53 -4.32 -8.84 -7.55
C ASP A 53 -5.83 -8.61 -7.43
N VAL A 54 -6.59 -9.36 -8.22
CA VAL A 54 -8.07 -9.33 -8.18
C VAL A 54 -8.60 -9.69 -6.79
N ASP A 55 -7.92 -10.58 -6.07
CA ASP A 55 -8.29 -10.96 -4.70
C ASP A 55 -8.12 -9.81 -3.70
N PHE A 56 -7.14 -8.93 -3.91
CA PHE A 56 -6.98 -7.72 -3.11
C PHE A 56 -8.16 -6.77 -3.35
N VAL A 57 -8.56 -6.58 -4.61
CA VAL A 57 -9.73 -5.74 -4.97
C VAL A 57 -11.03 -6.31 -4.39
N LYS A 58 -11.23 -7.63 -4.43
CA LYS A 58 -12.38 -8.30 -3.80
C LYS A 58 -12.43 -8.08 -2.29
N LYS A 59 -11.27 -8.14 -1.60
CA LYS A 59 -11.20 -7.81 -0.16
C LYS A 59 -11.63 -6.37 0.10
N ILE A 60 -11.15 -5.42 -0.72
CA ILE A 60 -11.55 -4.00 -0.61
C ILE A 60 -13.05 -3.84 -0.81
N ARG A 61 -13.61 -4.49 -1.83
CA ARG A 61 -15.06 -4.45 -2.11
C ARG A 61 -15.86 -5.05 -0.95
N ALA A 62 -15.39 -6.14 -0.34
CA ALA A 62 -16.01 -6.75 0.83
C ALA A 62 -15.91 -5.87 2.09
N GLU A 63 -14.80 -5.17 2.29
CA GLU A 63 -14.64 -4.17 3.36
C GLU A 63 -15.59 -2.98 3.18
N MET A 64 -15.80 -2.54 1.93
CA MET A 64 -16.71 -1.41 1.64
C MET A 64 -18.19 -1.78 1.75
N GLY A 65 -18.58 -3.00 1.35
CA GLY A 65 -19.97 -3.46 1.41
C GLY A 65 -20.45 -3.85 2.82
N ASN A 66 -19.55 -3.98 3.79
CA ASN A 66 -19.87 -4.28 5.20
C ASN A 66 -20.08 -3.03 6.07
N LYS A 67 -20.23 -1.85 5.48
CA LYS A 67 -20.50 -0.59 6.17
C LYS A 67 -21.91 -0.12 5.92
#